data_AF-A0A845K2E3-F1
#
_entry.id   AF-A0A845K2E3-F1
#
_cell.length_a   1.000
_cell.length_b   1.000
_cell.length_c   1.000
_cell.angle_alpha   90.00
_cell.angle_beta   90.00
_cell.angle_gamma   90.00
#
_symmetry.space_group_name_H-M   'P 1'
#
loop_
_entity.id
_entity.type
_entity.pdbx_description
1 polymer ?
#
loop_
_entity_poly.entity_id
_entity_poly.type
_entity_poly.pdbx_seq_one_letter_code
_entity_poly.pdbx_strand_id
1 'polypeptide(L)'
;MEQYFKILKIKPGASFEEVKRAYKAQVKIWHPDRFPTESPRLQKKAHEMFQKITVAYKKISDGHIGHKYREASGWKGKSTQYTRASRKSTKATSKSNTQETETIPGFTTQVWPNGDKYEGQIFQGQMHGRGIFTSSKGYVYTGEFKYGKPSGIGKLVYDNGDQYEGSFVNDMLHGTGKYIYANGDSYQGEFQNDLPHGHGVYILANGNIYSGLWENGGLVS
;
A
#
# COMPACT_ATOMS: atom_id res chain seq x y z
N MET A 1 22.69 9.09 4.09
CA MET A 1 21.41 8.42 4.43
C MET A 1 20.67 9.13 5.56
N GLU A 2 21.30 9.39 6.72
CA GLU A 2 20.63 10.01 7.88
C GLU A 2 19.90 11.34 7.60
N GLN A 3 20.45 12.19 6.71
CA GLN A 3 19.78 13.45 6.34
C GLN A 3 18.38 13.26 5.75
N TYR A 4 18.14 12.15 5.03
CA TYR A 4 16.84 11.85 4.41
C TYR A 4 15.80 11.43 5.45
N PHE A 5 16.22 10.67 6.48
CA PHE A 5 15.35 10.31 7.60
C PHE A 5 14.93 11.57 8.39
N LYS A 6 15.84 12.54 8.55
CA LYS A 6 15.51 13.85 9.16
C LYS A 6 14.47 14.62 8.34
N ILE A 7 14.57 14.63 7.01
CA ILE A 7 13.58 15.29 6.13
C ILE A 7 12.18 14.68 6.31
N LEU A 8 12.09 13.35 6.40
CA LEU A 8 10.83 12.65 6.64
C LEU A 8 10.38 12.64 8.11
N LYS A 9 11.17 13.23 9.02
CA LYS A 9 10.93 13.26 10.47
C LYS A 9 10.79 11.86 11.12
N ILE A 10 11.63 10.93 10.69
CA ILE A 10 11.69 9.54 11.21
C ILE A 10 13.11 9.18 11.65
N LYS A 11 13.24 8.09 12.43
CA LYS A 11 14.53 7.60 12.92
C LYS A 11 15.24 6.74 11.84
N PRO A 12 16.58 6.76 11.77
CA PRO A 12 17.32 5.77 10.97
C PRO A 12 16.94 4.34 11.37
N GLY A 13 16.80 3.44 10.38
CA GLY A 13 16.35 2.06 10.62
C GLY A 13 14.83 1.89 10.72
N ALA A 14 14.05 2.96 10.52
CA ALA A 14 12.60 2.85 10.36
C ALA A 14 12.26 1.86 9.23
N SER A 15 11.21 1.07 9.45
CA SER A 15 10.68 0.13 8.48
C SER A 15 10.19 0.83 7.21
N PHE A 16 10.14 0.10 6.09
CA PHE A 16 9.67 0.67 4.83
C PHE A 16 8.25 1.24 4.92
N GLU A 17 7.37 0.62 5.69
CA GLU A 17 6.01 1.13 5.93
C GLU A 17 6.01 2.45 6.71
N GLU A 18 6.88 2.60 7.71
CA GLU A 18 7.05 3.88 8.41
C GLU A 18 7.58 4.97 7.48
N VAL A 19 8.48 4.61 6.56
CA VAL A 19 9.00 5.53 5.53
C VAL A 19 7.88 5.97 4.58
N LYS A 20 7.05 5.04 4.09
CA LYS A 20 5.87 5.36 3.25
C LYS A 20 4.90 6.28 3.98
N ARG A 21 4.55 5.94 5.23
CA ARG A 21 3.64 6.72 6.07
C ARG A 21 4.16 8.14 6.29
N ALA A 22 5.45 8.28 6.59
CA ALA A 22 6.09 9.57 6.81
C ALA A 22 6.15 10.42 5.55
N TYR A 23 6.50 9.83 4.40
CA TYR A 23 6.46 10.51 3.11
C TYR A 23 5.07 11.11 2.83
N LYS A 24 4.02 10.30 2.93
CA LYS A 24 2.64 10.75 2.71
C LYS A 24 2.21 11.85 3.67
N ALA A 25 2.56 11.72 4.95
CA ALA A 25 2.27 12.74 5.95
C ALA A 25 2.98 14.07 5.64
N GLN A 26 4.25 14.04 5.20
CA GLN A 26 4.99 15.24 4.82
C GLN A 26 4.47 15.84 3.51
N VAL A 27 4.13 15.03 2.51
CA VAL A 27 3.49 15.49 1.26
C VAL A 27 2.17 16.20 1.54
N LYS A 28 1.33 15.64 2.43
CA LYS A 28 0.08 16.26 2.87
C LYS A 28 0.27 17.66 3.48
N ILE A 29 1.43 17.93 4.08
CA ILE A 29 1.74 19.23 4.71
C ILE A 29 2.35 20.20 3.68
N TRP A 30 3.32 19.70 2.90
CA TRP A 30 4.19 20.53 2.06
C TRP A 30 3.83 20.52 0.58
N HIS A 31 2.68 19.95 0.20
CA HIS A 31 2.23 20.01 -1.17
C HIS A 31 2.23 21.47 -1.65
N PRO A 32 2.93 21.81 -2.74
CA PRO A 32 3.12 23.21 -3.12
C PRO A 32 1.82 23.96 -3.36
N ASP A 33 0.82 23.23 -3.85
CA ASP A 33 -0.49 23.77 -4.20
C ASP A 33 -1.40 24.05 -3.00
N ARG A 34 -0.95 23.73 -1.77
CA ARG A 34 -1.62 24.13 -0.52
C ARG A 34 -1.28 25.56 -0.08
N PHE A 35 -0.33 26.20 -0.76
CA PHE A 35 0.15 27.53 -0.41
C PHE A 35 -0.35 28.55 -1.44
N PRO A 36 -0.77 29.75 -1.00
CA PRO A 36 -1.34 30.75 -1.90
C PRO A 36 -0.29 31.20 -2.94
N THR A 37 -0.70 31.22 -4.21
CA THR A 37 0.14 31.65 -5.35
C THR A 37 0.54 33.13 -5.23
N GLU A 38 -0.28 33.94 -4.57
CA GLU A 38 -0.03 35.35 -4.24
C GLU A 38 1.11 35.54 -3.22
N SER A 39 1.60 34.46 -2.61
CA SER A 39 2.79 34.48 -1.76
C SER A 39 3.94 33.68 -2.41
N PRO A 40 4.70 34.29 -3.34
CA PRO A 40 5.80 33.62 -4.04
C PRO A 40 6.84 32.99 -3.10
N ARG A 41 7.07 33.60 -1.93
CA ARG A 41 7.99 33.06 -0.92
C ARG A 41 7.49 31.75 -0.32
N LEU A 42 6.20 31.66 0.03
CA LEU A 42 5.61 30.44 0.58
C LEU A 42 5.50 29.36 -0.49
N GLN A 43 5.10 29.73 -1.71
CA GLN A 43 4.98 28.80 -2.83
C GLN A 43 6.32 28.18 -3.23
N LYS A 44 7.40 28.99 -3.28
CA LYS A 44 8.76 28.51 -3.50
C LYS A 44 9.22 27.57 -2.39
N LYS A 45 8.99 27.93 -1.13
CA LYS A 45 9.35 27.09 0.03
C LYS A 45 8.64 25.73 -0.01
N ALA A 46 7.37 25.72 -0.37
CA ALA A 46 6.59 24.49 -0.46
C ALA A 46 7.09 23.58 -1.59
N HIS A 47 7.38 24.12 -2.77
CA HIS A 47 8.06 23.40 -3.86
C HIS A 47 9.38 22.78 -3.42
N GLU A 48 10.25 23.57 -2.77
CA GLU A 48 11.54 23.08 -2.28
C GLU A 48 11.37 21.95 -1.24
N MET A 49 10.42 22.08 -0.33
CA MET A 49 10.15 21.06 0.67
C MET A 49 9.59 19.79 0.05
N PHE A 50 8.62 19.91 -0.86
CA PHE A 50 8.04 18.78 -1.58
C PHE A 50 9.11 17.98 -2.34
N GLN A 51 9.96 18.67 -3.10
CA GLN A 51 11.09 18.05 -3.80
C GLN A 51 12.03 17.31 -2.85
N LYS A 52 12.41 17.94 -1.72
CA LYS A 52 13.27 17.30 -0.70
C LYS A 52 12.62 16.05 -0.09
N ILE A 53 11.32 16.11 0.20
CA ILE A 53 10.54 15.00 0.78
C ILE A 53 10.50 13.81 -0.20
N THR A 54 10.22 14.08 -1.48
CA THR A 54 10.24 13.07 -2.54
C THR A 54 11.61 12.44 -2.72
N VAL A 55 12.67 13.25 -2.82
CA VAL A 55 14.04 12.74 -3.00
C VAL A 55 14.46 11.90 -1.78
N ALA A 56 14.10 12.33 -0.57
CA ALA A 56 14.36 11.57 0.65
C ALA A 56 13.66 10.20 0.63
N TYR A 57 12.39 10.16 0.24
CA TYR A 57 11.65 8.91 0.08
C TYR A 57 12.34 7.97 -0.91
N LYS A 58 12.65 8.44 -2.12
CA LYS A 58 13.32 7.64 -3.16
C LYS A 58 14.65 7.06 -2.68
N LYS A 59 15.49 7.87 -2.04
CA LYS A 59 16.80 7.42 -1.54
C LYS A 59 16.69 6.38 -0.42
N ILE A 60 15.70 6.51 0.46
CA ILE A 60 15.48 5.53 1.53
C ILE A 60 14.83 4.27 0.97
N SER A 61 13.87 4.40 0.05
CA SER A 61 13.18 3.28 -0.59
C SER A 61 14.16 2.44 -1.40
N ASP A 62 15.04 3.05 -2.21
CA ASP A 62 16.03 2.32 -3.01
C ASP A 62 16.96 1.47 -2.13
N GLY A 63 17.34 1.97 -0.94
CA GLY A 63 18.10 1.21 0.05
C GLY A 63 17.33 0.04 0.67
N HIS A 64 16.04 0.22 0.95
CA HIS A 64 15.16 -0.86 1.42
C HIS A 64 14.93 -1.92 0.34
N ILE A 65 14.77 -1.48 -0.91
CA ILE A 65 14.58 -2.30 -2.10
C ILE A 65 15.82 -3.20 -2.27
N GLY A 66 17.04 -2.65 -2.16
CA GLY A 66 18.28 -3.43 -2.26
C GLY A 66 18.46 -4.53 -1.19
N HIS A 67 18.00 -4.30 0.05
CA HIS A 67 18.10 -5.30 1.12
C HIS A 67 16.99 -6.38 1.07
N LYS A 68 15.80 -6.06 0.56
CA LYS A 68 14.65 -6.99 0.50
C LYS A 68 14.87 -8.15 -0.49
N TYR A 69 15.82 -8.06 -1.42
CA TYR A 69 16.11 -9.13 -2.40
C TYR A 69 17.13 -10.17 -1.92
N ARG A 70 17.74 -10.01 -0.73
CA ARG A 70 18.68 -10.98 -0.17
C ARG A 70 18.05 -11.97 0.82
N GLU A 71 16.92 -11.61 1.45
CA GLU A 71 16.31 -12.37 2.56
C GLU A 71 15.06 -13.19 2.15
N ALA A 72 14.62 -13.10 0.89
CA ALA A 72 13.46 -13.86 0.39
C ALA A 72 13.68 -15.40 0.30
N SER A 73 14.78 -15.93 0.85
CA SER A 73 15.18 -17.34 0.80
C SER A 73 15.04 -18.10 2.13
N GLY A 74 14.51 -17.50 3.20
CA GLY A 74 14.47 -18.15 4.51
C GLY A 74 13.16 -17.96 5.29
N TRP A 75 12.12 -18.72 4.98
CA TRP A 75 10.93 -18.79 5.83
C TRP A 75 10.87 -20.12 6.60
N LYS A 76 10.85 -20.04 7.94
CA LYS A 76 10.53 -21.12 8.89
C LYS A 76 9.37 -20.67 9.78
N GLY A 77 8.15 -20.62 9.24
CA GLY A 77 6.92 -20.49 10.03
C GLY A 77 6.15 -21.80 10.02
N LYS A 78 5.52 -22.15 11.15
CA LYS A 78 4.69 -23.36 11.25
C LYS A 78 3.45 -23.18 10.37
N SER A 79 3.40 -23.89 9.25
CA SER A 79 2.18 -24.12 8.48
C SER A 79 1.40 -25.25 9.14
N THR A 80 0.12 -25.03 9.45
CA THR A 80 -0.80 -26.15 9.69
C THR A 80 -1.25 -26.65 8.33
N GLN A 81 -0.60 -27.69 7.82
CA GLN A 81 -1.13 -28.46 6.70
C GLN A 81 -2.08 -29.52 7.26
N TYR A 82 -3.34 -29.52 6.82
CA TYR A 82 -4.23 -30.66 7.03
C TYR A 82 -4.03 -31.67 5.89
N THR A 83 -3.87 -32.95 6.24
CA THR A 83 -3.71 -34.07 5.31
C THR A 83 -4.89 -35.05 5.41
N ARG A 84 -5.36 -35.48 4.21
CA ARG A 84 -6.09 -36.73 3.82
C ARG A 84 -7.44 -37.05 4.50
N ALA A 85 -8.41 -37.75 3.89
CA ALA A 85 -8.42 -38.69 2.76
C ALA A 85 -9.76 -38.67 1.99
N SER A 86 -9.78 -39.26 0.79
CA SER A 86 -10.99 -39.35 -0.03
C SER A 86 -11.93 -40.51 0.36
N ARG A 87 -13.23 -40.29 0.10
CA ARG A 87 -14.29 -41.19 -0.44
C ARG A 87 -15.41 -41.70 0.50
N LYS A 88 -16.60 -41.56 -0.10
CA LYS A 88 -17.90 -42.27 0.01
C LYS A 88 -18.91 -41.84 1.08
N SER A 89 -19.91 -41.10 0.58
CA SER A 89 -21.36 -41.25 0.77
C SER A 89 -21.82 -42.15 1.92
N THR A 90 -22.62 -41.60 2.85
CA THR A 90 -24.01 -42.02 3.14
C THR A 90 -24.66 -41.08 4.18
N LYS A 91 -25.98 -41.20 4.24
CA LYS A 91 -27.04 -40.33 4.79
C LYS A 91 -27.02 -40.07 6.32
N ALA A 92 -27.52 -38.87 6.66
CA ALA A 92 -28.57 -38.56 7.65
C ALA A 92 -28.25 -38.25 9.13
N THR A 93 -28.68 -37.03 9.51
CA THR A 93 -29.27 -36.58 10.78
C THR A 93 -28.38 -36.28 11.99
N SER A 94 -28.21 -34.99 12.31
CA SER A 94 -28.72 -34.35 13.55
C SER A 94 -28.11 -32.96 13.77
N LYS A 95 -28.89 -32.11 14.47
CA LYS A 95 -28.65 -30.69 14.74
C LYS A 95 -27.36 -30.42 15.54
N SER A 96 -26.56 -29.46 15.11
CA SER A 96 -25.84 -28.54 16.00
C SER A 96 -25.76 -27.16 15.34
N ASN A 97 -26.23 -26.14 16.06
CA ASN A 97 -26.15 -24.75 15.62
C ASN A 97 -24.74 -24.26 15.98
N THR A 98 -23.79 -24.54 15.11
CA THR A 98 -22.46 -23.93 15.10
C THR A 98 -22.37 -23.23 13.76
N GLN A 99 -22.08 -21.93 13.73
CA GLN A 99 -21.77 -21.23 12.49
C GLN A 99 -20.46 -21.80 11.93
N GLU A 100 -20.54 -22.95 11.27
CA GLU A 100 -19.51 -23.48 10.41
C GLU A 100 -19.35 -22.47 9.27
N THR A 101 -18.33 -21.63 9.35
CA THR A 101 -17.86 -20.87 8.21
C THR A 101 -17.42 -21.87 7.15
N GLU A 102 -18.30 -22.14 6.18
CA GLU A 102 -18.03 -23.01 5.05
C GLU A 102 -16.73 -22.55 4.37
N THR A 103 -15.66 -23.32 4.54
CA THR A 103 -14.38 -23.03 3.90
C THR A 103 -14.51 -23.28 2.40
N ILE A 104 -14.55 -22.21 1.60
CA ILE A 104 -14.51 -22.32 0.15
C ILE A 104 -13.15 -22.94 -0.23
N PRO A 105 -13.11 -24.05 -0.98
CA PRO A 105 -11.85 -24.68 -1.38
C PRO A 105 -10.90 -23.67 -2.04
N GLY A 106 -9.69 -23.54 -1.49
CA GLY A 106 -8.69 -22.59 -1.96
C GLY A 106 -8.72 -21.21 -1.26
N PHE A 107 -9.74 -20.90 -0.45
CA PHE A 107 -9.77 -19.74 0.43
C PHE A 107 -9.40 -20.13 1.86
N THR A 108 -8.63 -19.28 2.53
CA THR A 108 -8.24 -19.44 3.93
C THR A 108 -8.50 -18.18 4.72
N THR A 109 -8.66 -18.33 6.03
CA THR A 109 -8.50 -17.23 6.98
C THR A 109 -7.23 -17.47 7.78
N GLN A 110 -6.28 -16.53 7.74
CA GLN A 110 -5.04 -16.56 8.50
C GLN A 110 -5.02 -15.37 9.46
N VAL A 111 -4.74 -15.63 10.74
CA VAL A 111 -4.55 -14.59 11.75
C VAL A 111 -3.14 -14.74 12.32
N TRP A 112 -2.36 -13.66 12.32
CA TRP A 112 -1.00 -13.66 12.85
C TRP A 112 -0.98 -13.19 14.32
N PRO A 113 0.04 -13.58 15.11
CA PRO A 113 0.16 -13.14 16.51
C PRO A 113 0.21 -11.63 16.72
N ASN A 114 0.62 -10.88 15.69
CA ASN A 114 0.62 -9.41 15.72
C ASN A 114 -0.77 -8.79 15.47
N GLY A 115 -1.81 -9.61 15.29
CA GLY A 115 -3.18 -9.20 15.02
C GLY A 115 -3.52 -8.96 13.55
N ASP A 116 -2.57 -9.10 12.62
CA ASP A 116 -2.88 -9.05 11.19
C ASP A 116 -3.80 -10.22 10.81
N LYS A 117 -4.66 -10.01 9.83
CA LYS A 117 -5.62 -10.99 9.32
C LYS A 117 -5.60 -11.01 7.80
N TYR A 118 -5.67 -12.20 7.21
CA TYR A 118 -5.85 -12.41 5.79
C TYR A 118 -7.03 -13.33 5.54
N GLU A 119 -7.84 -13.00 4.54
CA GLU A 119 -8.96 -13.81 4.07
C GLU A 119 -8.86 -13.88 2.55
N GLY A 120 -8.54 -15.05 1.99
CA GLY A 120 -8.36 -15.13 0.54
C GLY A 120 -7.66 -16.39 0.06
N GLN A 121 -7.31 -16.35 -1.21
CA GLN A 121 -6.67 -17.45 -1.91
C GLN A 121 -5.20 -17.66 -1.47
N ILE A 122 -4.74 -18.91 -1.49
CA ILE A 122 -3.35 -19.24 -1.18
C ILE A 122 -2.71 -20.15 -2.22
N PHE A 123 -1.40 -19.98 -2.41
CA PHE A 123 -0.57 -20.86 -3.20
C PHE A 123 0.73 -21.14 -2.45
N GLN A 124 1.06 -22.44 -2.27
CA GLN A 124 2.24 -22.88 -1.51
C GLN A 124 2.37 -22.25 -0.11
N GLY A 125 1.23 -22.07 0.57
CA GLY A 125 1.19 -21.48 1.92
C GLY A 125 1.39 -19.97 1.97
N GLN A 126 1.41 -19.28 0.82
CA GLN A 126 1.51 -17.83 0.73
C GLN A 126 0.22 -17.24 0.15
N MET A 127 -0.11 -16.00 0.53
CA MET A 127 -1.23 -15.25 -0.05
C MET A 127 -1.03 -15.13 -1.56
N HIS A 128 -2.02 -15.53 -2.35
CA HIS A 128 -1.93 -15.55 -3.81
C HIS A 128 -3.32 -15.51 -4.43
N GLY A 129 -3.51 -14.82 -5.55
CA GLY A 129 -4.84 -14.61 -6.12
C GLY A 129 -5.60 -13.56 -5.33
N ARG A 130 -6.93 -13.61 -5.29
CA ARG A 130 -7.75 -12.59 -4.63
C ARG A 130 -7.84 -12.80 -3.13
N GLY A 131 -7.77 -11.72 -2.38
CA GLY A 131 -7.98 -11.73 -0.94
C GLY A 131 -8.13 -10.35 -0.32
N ILE A 132 -8.31 -10.37 0.99
CA ILE A 132 -8.41 -9.21 1.86
C ILE A 132 -7.34 -9.36 2.94
N PHE A 133 -6.49 -8.36 3.11
CA PHE A 133 -5.53 -8.28 4.21
C PHE A 133 -5.92 -7.10 5.10
N THR A 134 -6.19 -7.38 6.37
CA THR A 134 -6.45 -6.38 7.40
C THR A 134 -5.26 -6.34 8.33
N SER A 135 -4.55 -5.22 8.38
CA SER A 135 -3.45 -5.06 9.32
C SER A 135 -3.97 -4.71 10.71
N SER A 136 -3.31 -5.20 11.76
CA SER A 136 -3.52 -4.72 13.13
C SER A 136 -3.21 -3.23 13.30
N LYS A 137 -2.44 -2.63 12.37
CA LYS A 137 -2.15 -1.21 12.31
C LYS A 137 -3.26 -0.38 11.65
N GLY A 138 -4.34 -1.00 11.18
CA GLY A 138 -5.57 -0.31 10.75
C GLY A 138 -5.73 -0.09 9.25
N TYR A 139 -4.76 -0.48 8.41
CA TYR A 139 -4.96 -0.46 6.95
C TYR A 139 -5.59 -1.77 6.45
N VAL A 140 -6.34 -1.68 5.37
CA VAL A 140 -7.00 -2.81 4.70
C VAL A 140 -6.66 -2.80 3.22
N TYR A 141 -6.14 -3.92 2.71
CA TYR A 141 -5.98 -4.17 1.29
C TYR A 141 -7.04 -5.19 0.83
N THR A 142 -7.66 -4.94 -0.32
CA THR A 142 -8.55 -5.89 -1.01
C THR A 142 -8.13 -5.97 -2.46
N GLY A 143 -7.75 -7.13 -2.95
CA GLY A 143 -7.29 -7.26 -4.33
C GLY A 143 -6.48 -8.51 -4.58
N GLU A 144 -5.65 -8.43 -5.60
CA GLU A 144 -4.79 -9.52 -6.04
C GLU A 144 -3.45 -9.57 -5.27
N PHE A 145 -3.03 -10.80 -4.96
CA PHE A 145 -1.78 -11.12 -4.30
C PHE A 145 -0.95 -12.03 -5.18
N LYS A 146 0.37 -11.87 -5.09
CA LYS A 146 1.35 -12.78 -5.66
C LYS A 146 2.47 -13.00 -4.66
N TYR A 147 2.61 -14.25 -4.19
CA TYR A 147 3.67 -14.66 -3.25
C TYR A 147 3.72 -13.80 -1.98
N GLY A 148 2.56 -13.60 -1.36
CA GLY A 148 2.45 -12.85 -0.10
C GLY A 148 2.41 -11.34 -0.25
N LYS A 149 2.37 -10.79 -1.47
CA LYS A 149 2.40 -9.32 -1.70
C LYS A 149 1.25 -8.87 -2.58
N PRO A 150 0.67 -7.68 -2.34
CA PRO A 150 -0.21 -7.02 -3.29
C PRO A 150 0.42 -6.93 -4.69
N SER A 151 -0.29 -7.41 -5.70
CA SER A 151 0.17 -7.44 -7.08
C SER A 151 -1.03 -7.63 -8.01
N GLY A 152 -1.18 -6.81 -9.04
CA GLY A 152 -2.39 -6.77 -9.87
C GLY A 152 -3.34 -5.66 -9.42
N ILE A 153 -4.63 -5.79 -9.68
CA ILE A 153 -5.62 -4.77 -9.31
C ILE A 153 -6.03 -4.92 -7.85
N GLY A 154 -6.12 -3.79 -7.14
CA GLY A 154 -6.64 -3.78 -5.78
C GLY A 154 -7.04 -2.40 -5.28
N LYS A 155 -7.58 -2.42 -4.07
CA LYS A 155 -7.94 -1.25 -3.28
C LYS A 155 -7.22 -1.32 -1.94
N LEU A 156 -6.61 -0.22 -1.53
CA LEU A 156 -5.91 -0.06 -0.27
C LEU A 156 -6.52 1.11 0.49
N VAL A 157 -7.04 0.86 1.68
CA VAL A 157 -7.54 1.86 2.62
C VAL A 157 -6.55 1.95 3.77
N TYR A 158 -5.97 3.13 3.99
CA TYR A 158 -4.99 3.36 5.04
C TYR A 158 -5.66 3.75 6.36
N ASP A 159 -4.94 3.53 7.47
CA ASP A 159 -5.39 3.90 8.83
C ASP A 159 -5.65 5.40 8.98
N ASN A 160 -4.95 6.23 8.21
CA ASN A 160 -5.11 7.68 8.17
C ASN A 160 -6.31 8.15 7.34
N GLY A 161 -7.07 7.24 6.71
CA GLY A 161 -8.22 7.53 5.86
C GLY A 161 -7.89 7.72 4.37
N ASP A 162 -6.62 7.71 3.98
CA ASP A 162 -6.24 7.73 2.57
C ASP A 162 -6.72 6.44 1.88
N GLN A 163 -7.01 6.51 0.60
CA GLN A 163 -7.44 5.37 -0.20
C GLN A 163 -6.69 5.35 -1.53
N TYR A 164 -6.39 4.17 -2.02
CA TYR A 164 -5.91 3.96 -3.38
C TYR A 164 -6.69 2.84 -4.03
N GLU A 165 -7.02 3.00 -5.30
CA GLU A 165 -7.58 1.97 -6.15
C GLU A 165 -6.84 1.96 -7.48
N GLY A 166 -6.28 0.83 -7.87
CA GLY A 166 -5.46 0.74 -9.07
C GLY A 166 -4.55 -0.47 -9.09
N SER A 167 -3.49 -0.35 -9.88
CA SER A 167 -2.53 -1.44 -10.08
C SER A 167 -1.42 -1.46 -9.02
N PHE A 168 -1.00 -2.66 -8.66
CA PHE A 168 0.06 -2.92 -7.71
C PHE A 168 1.13 -3.81 -8.32
N VAL A 169 2.39 -3.55 -7.98
CA VAL A 169 3.51 -4.44 -8.28
C VAL A 169 4.35 -4.58 -7.03
N ASN A 170 4.44 -5.79 -6.49
CA ASN A 170 5.26 -6.11 -5.32
C ASN A 170 5.02 -5.16 -4.13
N ASP A 171 3.76 -4.94 -3.75
CA ASP A 171 3.35 -4.09 -2.62
C ASP A 171 3.55 -2.58 -2.85
N MET A 172 3.75 -2.16 -4.10
CA MET A 172 3.86 -0.75 -4.48
C MET A 172 2.75 -0.35 -5.45
N LEU A 173 2.24 0.87 -5.30
CA LEU A 173 1.36 1.47 -6.31
C LEU A 173 2.15 1.59 -7.62
N HIS A 174 1.57 1.10 -8.71
CA HIS A 174 2.23 1.06 -10.01
C HIS A 174 1.20 1.13 -11.13
N GLY A 175 1.57 1.56 -12.35
CA GLY A 175 0.63 1.65 -13.47
C GLY A 175 -0.49 2.65 -13.16
N THR A 176 -1.69 2.43 -13.69
CA THR A 176 -2.79 3.38 -13.52
C THR A 176 -3.53 3.18 -12.20
N GLY A 177 -3.96 4.29 -11.58
CA GLY A 177 -4.78 4.25 -10.38
C GLY A 177 -5.35 5.60 -9.98
N LYS A 178 -6.11 5.59 -8.90
CA LYS A 178 -6.68 6.76 -8.24
C LYS A 178 -6.33 6.72 -6.76
N TYR A 179 -5.70 7.78 -6.28
CA TYR A 179 -5.42 8.01 -4.87
C TYR A 179 -6.35 9.11 -4.35
N ILE A 180 -7.05 8.85 -3.25
CA ILE A 180 -7.88 9.80 -2.53
C ILE A 180 -7.22 10.03 -1.18
N TYR A 181 -6.80 11.26 -0.91
CA TYR A 181 -6.20 11.63 0.34
C TYR A 181 -7.29 11.95 1.38
N ALA A 182 -7.03 11.66 2.66
CA ALA A 182 -8.00 11.90 3.75
C ALA A 182 -8.36 13.38 3.95
N ASN A 183 -7.62 14.30 3.35
CA ASN A 183 -7.92 15.73 3.33
C ASN A 183 -8.91 16.14 2.21
N GLY A 184 -9.35 15.21 1.36
CA GLY A 184 -10.22 15.47 0.21
C GLY A 184 -9.48 15.72 -1.11
N ASP A 185 -8.15 15.85 -1.10
CA ASP A 185 -7.37 15.92 -2.33
C ASP A 185 -7.41 14.55 -3.04
N SER A 186 -7.19 14.52 -4.35
CA SER A 186 -7.07 13.27 -5.10
C SER A 186 -6.11 13.36 -6.27
N TYR A 187 -5.53 12.24 -6.66
CA TYR A 187 -4.74 12.11 -7.87
C TYR A 187 -5.25 10.91 -8.67
N GLN A 188 -5.40 11.08 -9.97
CA GLN A 188 -5.74 10.00 -10.90
C GLN A 188 -4.78 10.03 -12.08
N GLY A 189 -4.07 8.95 -12.32
CA GLY A 189 -3.03 8.91 -13.33
C GLY A 189 -2.14 7.68 -13.18
N GLU A 190 -0.94 7.76 -13.71
CA GLU A 190 0.04 6.70 -13.58
C GLU A 190 0.83 6.81 -12.26
N PHE A 191 1.32 5.67 -11.81
CA PHE A 191 2.12 5.53 -10.60
C PHE A 191 3.35 4.70 -10.92
N GLN A 192 4.46 5.05 -10.29
CA GLN A 192 5.67 4.27 -10.32
C GLN A 192 6.29 4.27 -8.92
N ASN A 193 6.39 3.08 -8.32
CA ASN A 193 7.01 2.88 -7.00
C ASN A 193 6.38 3.78 -5.91
N ASP A 194 5.05 3.74 -5.81
CA ASP A 194 4.22 4.54 -4.89
C ASP A 194 4.13 6.06 -5.20
N LEU A 195 4.77 6.54 -6.26
CA LEU A 195 4.78 7.96 -6.63
C LEU A 195 3.92 8.23 -7.88
N PRO A 196 3.16 9.34 -7.93
CA PRO A 196 2.60 9.85 -9.18
C PRO A 196 3.65 9.92 -10.29
N HIS A 197 3.30 9.41 -11.47
CA HIS A 197 4.17 9.37 -12.63
C HIS A 197 3.36 9.51 -13.93
N GLY A 198 4.02 9.67 -15.06
CA GLY A 198 3.38 9.71 -16.37
C GLY A 198 2.29 10.78 -16.45
N HIS A 199 1.23 10.53 -17.22
CA HIS A 199 0.11 11.46 -17.30
C HIS A 199 -0.85 11.30 -16.14
N GLY A 200 -1.28 12.42 -15.55
CA GLY A 200 -2.24 12.38 -14.46
C GLY A 200 -2.85 13.73 -14.12
N VAL A 201 -3.92 13.66 -13.33
CA VAL A 201 -4.73 14.77 -12.86
C VAL A 201 -4.77 14.76 -11.34
N TYR A 202 -4.29 15.83 -10.73
CA TYR A 202 -4.42 16.11 -9.31
C TYR A 202 -5.55 17.11 -9.08
N ILE A 203 -6.49 16.77 -8.20
CA ILE A 203 -7.63 17.60 -7.84
C ILE A 203 -7.52 17.91 -6.35
N LEU A 204 -7.34 19.18 -6.00
CA LEU A 204 -7.36 19.63 -4.62
C LEU A 204 -8.78 19.62 -4.07
N ALA A 205 -8.93 19.47 -2.75
CA ALA A 205 -10.22 19.54 -2.07
C ALA A 205 -10.98 20.85 -2.31
N ASN A 206 -10.28 21.93 -2.64
CA ASN A 206 -10.86 23.24 -2.97
C ASN A 206 -11.37 23.34 -4.43
N GLY A 207 -11.22 22.27 -5.23
CA GLY A 207 -11.66 22.21 -6.63
C GLY A 207 -10.61 22.60 -7.67
N ASN A 208 -9.42 23.04 -7.27
CA ASN A 208 -8.33 23.31 -8.22
C ASN A 208 -7.86 22.02 -8.89
N ILE A 209 -7.64 22.07 -10.20
CA ILE A 209 -7.26 20.93 -11.04
C ILE A 209 -5.90 21.17 -11.67
N TYR A 210 -5.02 20.18 -11.59
CA TYR A 210 -3.69 20.18 -12.19
C TYR A 210 -3.54 18.92 -13.04
N SER A 211 -3.42 19.09 -14.35
CA SER A 211 -3.28 18.00 -15.30
C SER A 211 -1.97 18.18 -16.05
N GLY A 212 -1.22 17.10 -16.23
CA GLY A 212 0.04 17.15 -16.96
C GLY A 212 0.90 15.92 -16.78
N LEU A 213 2.19 16.09 -17.07
CA LEU A 213 3.21 15.05 -16.89
C LEU A 213 3.76 15.09 -15.45
N TRP A 214 3.84 13.93 -14.81
CA TRP A 214 4.33 13.76 -13.46
C TRP A 214 5.61 12.93 -13.44
N GLU A 215 6.62 13.39 -12.71
CA GLU A 215 7.85 12.65 -12.48
C GLU A 215 8.23 12.65 -11.02
N ASN A 216 8.48 11.45 -10.48
CA ASN A 216 8.79 11.25 -9.08
C ASN A 216 7.78 11.99 -8.16
N GLY A 217 6.49 11.94 -8.46
CA GLY A 217 5.47 12.59 -7.65
C GLY A 217 5.30 14.09 -7.85
N GLY A 218 6.10 14.77 -8.66
CA GLY A 218 5.94 16.20 -8.97
C GLY A 218 5.42 16.43 -10.39
N LEU A 219 4.57 17.45 -10.56
CA LEU A 219 4.15 17.93 -11.88
C LEU A 219 5.36 18.60 -12.59
N VAL A 220 5.56 18.26 -13.86
CA VAL A 220 6.67 18.71 -14.70
C VAL A 220 6.22 19.69 -15.79
N SER A 221 5.11 19.40 -16.46
CA SER A 221 4.56 20.21 -17.57
C SER A 221 3.07 20.03 -17.73
#